data_AF-K1U681-F1
#
_entry.id   AF-K1U681-F1
#
_cell.length_a   1.000
_cell.length_b   1.000
_cell.length_c   1.000
_cell.angle_alpha   90.00
_cell.angle_beta   90.00
_cell.angle_gamma   90.00
#
_symmetry.space_group_name_H-M   'P 1'
#
loop_
_entity.id
_entity.type
_entity.pdbx_description
1 polymer ?
#
loop_
_entity_poly.entity_id
_entity_poly.type
_entity_poly.pdbx_seq_one_letter_code
_entity_poly.pdbx_strand_id
1 'polypeptide(L)'
;YSFKQEAYMKETYSRTKPVWARMNEEERKATMEYGERYKKFLDTARTERLAVTEILRQAEEAGFKPLYDMKELKPGDKVFWNQKGKSVVLAVIGKKPVHDGLKIVGSHLDTPRLDLKGNPVHESDGVVYFRTHYYGGIKKYQWTCIPMALIGVVYTRSGKKVEINVGMKDDDPVFYISDLLIHMAQDQMKKTLAQGITGEQLQAI
;
A
#
# COMPACT_ATOMS: atom_id res chain seq x y z
N TYR A 1 4.94 29.82 -0.98
CA TYR A 1 4.07 29.05 -0.08
C TYR A 1 4.30 29.52 1.35
N SER A 2 3.43 30.40 1.85
CA SER A 2 3.28 30.58 3.28
C SER A 2 2.64 29.30 3.79
N PHE A 3 3.41 28.45 4.48
CA PHE A 3 2.79 27.67 5.53
C PHE A 3 2.18 28.72 6.45
N LYS A 4 0.85 28.79 6.55
CA LYS A 4 0.26 29.40 7.73
C LYS A 4 0.90 28.66 8.89
N GLN A 5 1.56 29.42 9.74
CA GLN A 5 2.20 28.95 10.96
C GLN A 5 1.07 28.56 11.92
N GLU A 6 0.29 27.53 11.57
CA GLU A 6 -0.70 26.93 12.44
C GLU A 6 0.06 26.43 13.66
N ALA A 7 -0.43 26.84 14.84
CA ALA A 7 0.26 26.75 16.11
C ALA A 7 0.91 25.37 16.29
N TYR A 8 2.24 25.32 16.21
CA TYR A 8 2.97 24.11 16.60
C TYR A 8 2.65 23.83 18.07
N MET A 9 2.40 22.55 18.41
CA MET A 9 2.30 22.12 19.81
C MET A 9 3.41 22.76 20.64
N LYS A 10 3.04 23.46 21.71
CA LYS A 10 3.99 24.16 22.60
C LYS A 10 5.05 23.21 23.18
N GLU A 11 4.74 21.93 23.32
CA GLU A 11 5.66 20.87 23.76
C GLU A 11 5.69 19.76 22.70
N THR A 12 6.74 19.68 21.89
CA THR A 12 6.84 18.69 20.79
C THR A 12 7.27 17.29 21.26
N TYR A 13 8.01 17.21 22.37
CA TYR A 13 8.47 15.94 22.96
C TYR A 13 8.24 15.89 24.47
N SER A 14 7.78 14.75 24.98
CA SER A 14 7.59 14.52 26.41
C SER A 14 7.87 13.06 26.74
N ARG A 15 8.54 12.81 27.87
CA ARG A 15 8.78 11.47 28.41
C ARG A 15 7.68 10.99 29.36
N THR A 16 6.84 11.90 29.83
CA THR A 16 5.88 11.64 30.91
C THR A 16 4.43 11.80 30.48
N LYS A 17 4.17 12.57 29.41
CA LYS A 17 2.81 12.82 28.90
C LYS A 17 2.65 12.29 27.47
N PRO A 18 1.60 11.51 27.17
CA PRO A 18 1.33 11.08 25.80
C PRO A 18 1.00 12.28 24.90
N VAL A 19 1.18 12.12 23.59
CA VAL A 19 0.91 13.18 22.60
C VAL A 19 -0.52 13.72 22.74
N TRP A 20 -1.52 12.84 22.85
CA TRP A 20 -2.93 13.22 22.97
C TRP A 20 -3.25 14.14 24.16
N ALA A 21 -2.62 13.89 25.32
CA ALA A 21 -2.82 14.68 26.53
C ALA A 21 -2.20 16.07 26.44
N ARG A 22 -1.25 16.27 25.52
CA ARG A 22 -0.58 17.57 25.29
C ARG A 22 -1.25 18.40 24.21
N MET A 23 -2.15 17.82 23.43
CA MET A 23 -2.90 18.52 22.39
C MET A 23 -4.07 19.30 22.98
N ASN A 24 -4.29 20.52 22.48
CA ASN A 24 -5.51 21.28 22.67
C ASN A 24 -6.67 20.74 21.79
N GLU A 25 -7.85 21.34 21.88
CA GLU A 25 -9.03 20.89 21.14
C GLU A 25 -8.88 21.01 19.62
N GLU A 26 -8.29 22.10 19.12
CA GLU A 26 -8.04 22.33 17.70
C GLU A 26 -7.05 21.30 17.12
N GLU A 27 -5.98 21.00 17.85
CA GLU A 27 -4.96 20.01 17.46
C GLU A 27 -5.55 18.59 17.43
N ARG A 28 -6.42 18.25 18.38
CA ARG A 28 -7.13 16.97 18.38
C ARG A 28 -8.07 16.87 17.18
N LYS A 29 -8.82 17.93 16.87
CA LYS A 29 -9.68 17.98 15.69
C LYS A 29 -8.87 17.79 14.39
N ALA A 30 -7.79 18.53 14.22
CA ALA A 30 -6.88 18.40 13.07
C ALA A 30 -6.28 16.99 12.95
N THR A 31 -5.94 16.35 14.08
CA THR A 31 -5.44 14.97 14.13
C THR A 31 -6.49 13.98 13.63
N MET A 32 -7.75 14.13 14.06
CA MET A 32 -8.85 13.25 13.60
C MET A 32 -9.14 13.45 12.11
N GLU A 33 -9.14 14.69 11.63
CA GLU A 33 -9.30 15.00 10.20
C GLU A 33 -8.17 14.42 9.34
N TYR A 34 -6.93 14.47 9.85
CA TYR A 34 -5.80 13.79 9.21
C TYR A 34 -6.02 12.27 9.17
N GLY A 35 -6.50 11.69 10.27
CA GLY A 35 -6.84 10.27 10.35
C GLY A 35 -7.84 9.83 9.28
N GLU A 36 -8.88 10.62 9.02
CA GLU A 36 -9.86 10.33 7.96
C GLU A 36 -9.25 10.39 6.55
N ARG A 37 -8.36 11.36 6.28
CA ARG A 37 -7.62 11.40 5.00
C ARG A 37 -6.66 10.21 4.85
N TYR A 38 -6.02 9.82 5.95
CA TYR A 38 -5.11 8.68 5.97
C TYR A 38 -5.83 7.36 5.69
N LYS A 39 -7.00 7.13 6.31
CA LYS A 39 -7.85 5.95 6.03
C LYS A 39 -8.22 5.88 4.55
N LYS A 40 -8.70 6.99 3.97
CA LYS A 40 -9.04 7.07 2.53
C LYS A 40 -7.85 6.75 1.63
N PHE A 41 -6.65 7.22 1.98
CA PHE A 41 -5.44 6.87 1.26
C PHE A 41 -5.18 5.37 1.33
N LEU A 42 -5.24 4.76 2.52
CA LEU A 42 -5.04 3.32 2.71
C LEU A 42 -6.09 2.47 1.98
N ASP A 43 -7.34 2.93 1.90
CA ASP A 43 -8.41 2.23 1.22
C ASP A 43 -8.15 2.10 -0.29
N THR A 44 -7.55 3.14 -0.89
CA THR A 44 -7.15 3.17 -2.30
C THR A 44 -5.79 2.49 -2.53
N ALA A 45 -4.80 2.74 -1.68
CA ALA A 45 -3.39 2.39 -1.86
C ALA A 45 -3.04 0.96 -1.40
N ARG A 46 -3.80 -0.04 -1.83
CA ARG A 46 -3.67 -1.45 -1.38
C ARG A 46 -2.48 -2.22 -1.96
N THR A 47 -1.86 -1.70 -3.01
CA THR A 47 -0.65 -2.27 -3.64
C THR A 47 0.35 -1.15 -3.93
N GLU A 48 1.62 -1.49 -4.19
CA GLU A 48 2.63 -0.49 -4.50
C GLU A 48 2.26 0.34 -5.74
N ARG A 49 1.55 -0.27 -6.70
CA ARG A 49 1.12 0.39 -7.93
C ARG A 49 -0.04 1.35 -7.69
N LEU A 50 -1.02 0.93 -6.89
CA LEU A 50 -2.14 1.80 -6.51
C LEU A 50 -1.67 2.96 -5.63
N ALA A 51 -0.72 2.70 -4.72
CA ALA A 51 -0.09 3.73 -3.91
C ALA A 51 0.61 4.78 -4.77
N VAL A 52 1.42 4.38 -5.75
CA VAL A 52 2.04 5.33 -6.70
C VAL A 52 0.99 6.10 -7.48
N THR A 53 -0.07 5.43 -7.95
CA THR A 53 -1.14 6.09 -8.71
C THR A 53 -1.84 7.16 -7.88
N GLU A 54 -2.18 6.85 -6.62
CA GLU A 54 -2.84 7.79 -5.72
C GLU A 54 -1.90 8.93 -5.28
N ILE A 55 -0.62 8.64 -5.02
CA ILE A 55 0.38 9.67 -4.72
C ILE A 55 0.52 10.64 -5.89
N LEU A 56 0.61 10.14 -7.13
CA LEU A 56 0.73 10.99 -8.30
C LEU A 56 -0.52 11.84 -8.53
N ARG A 57 -1.72 11.29 -8.35
CA ARG A 57 -2.98 12.05 -8.42
C ARG A 57 -2.97 13.23 -7.44
N GLN A 58 -2.64 12.97 -6.18
CA GLN A 58 -2.56 14.03 -5.16
C GLN A 58 -1.43 15.03 -5.43
N ALA A 59 -0.30 14.56 -5.97
CA ALA A 59 0.83 15.42 -6.30
C ALA A 59 0.50 16.36 -7.46
N GLU A 60 -0.13 15.86 -8.51
CA GLU A 60 -0.58 16.66 -9.66
C GLU A 60 -1.60 17.71 -9.22
N GLU A 61 -2.56 17.36 -8.37
CA GLU A 61 -3.50 18.30 -7.75
C GLU A 61 -2.78 19.38 -6.90
N ALA A 62 -1.66 19.03 -6.27
CA ALA A 62 -0.81 19.95 -5.53
C ALA A 62 0.17 20.75 -6.43
N GLY A 63 0.09 20.59 -7.75
CA GLY A 63 0.87 21.32 -8.75
C GLY A 63 2.25 20.72 -9.04
N PHE A 64 2.50 19.46 -8.69
CA PHE A 64 3.71 18.76 -9.13
C PHE A 64 3.62 18.38 -10.62
N LYS A 65 4.76 18.36 -11.29
CA LYS A 65 4.88 17.99 -12.72
C LYS A 65 5.92 16.90 -12.93
N PRO A 66 5.82 16.09 -14.00
CA PRO A 66 6.86 15.14 -14.35
C PRO A 66 8.20 15.84 -14.54
N LEU A 67 9.25 15.32 -13.89
CA LEU A 67 10.61 15.86 -14.00
C LEU A 67 11.11 15.87 -15.45
N TYR A 68 10.72 14.87 -16.25
CA TYR A 68 11.13 14.74 -17.65
C TYR A 68 10.56 15.83 -18.56
N ASP A 69 9.50 16.52 -18.15
CA ASP A 69 8.89 17.61 -18.92
C ASP A 69 9.56 18.96 -18.62
N MET A 70 10.44 19.00 -17.61
CA MET A 70 11.10 20.23 -17.16
C MET A 70 12.38 20.47 -17.95
N LYS A 71 12.45 21.62 -18.65
CA LYS A 71 13.67 22.07 -19.33
C LYS A 71 14.73 22.61 -18.37
N GLU A 72 14.28 23.21 -17.28
CA GLU A 72 15.11 23.79 -16.23
C GLU A 72 14.37 23.67 -14.88
N LEU A 73 15.12 23.71 -13.78
CA LEU A 73 14.58 23.65 -12.42
C LEU A 73 14.86 24.96 -11.69
N LYS A 74 13.82 25.59 -11.18
CA LYS A 74 13.87 26.85 -10.44
C LYS A 74 13.44 26.66 -8.98
N PRO A 75 13.95 27.48 -8.05
CA PRO A 75 13.48 27.45 -6.67
C PRO A 75 11.96 27.59 -6.57
N GLY A 76 11.31 26.65 -5.87
CA GLY A 76 9.86 26.56 -5.72
C GLY A 76 9.18 25.60 -6.69
N ASP A 77 9.88 25.10 -7.72
CA ASP A 77 9.32 24.08 -8.62
C ASP A 77 9.01 22.80 -7.86
N LYS A 78 7.88 22.18 -8.21
CA LYS A 78 7.41 20.92 -7.68
C LYS A 78 7.47 19.87 -8.78
N VAL A 79 8.31 18.87 -8.60
CA VAL A 79 8.57 17.85 -9.62
C VAL A 79 8.45 16.46 -9.06
N PHE A 80 8.01 15.51 -9.87
CA PHE A 80 8.00 14.09 -9.53
C PHE A 80 8.70 13.24 -10.57
N TRP A 81 9.24 12.12 -10.13
CA TRP A 81 9.74 11.06 -11.00
C TRP A 81 9.00 9.76 -10.69
N ASN A 82 8.23 9.26 -11.66
CA ASN A 82 7.56 7.96 -11.59
C ASN A 82 8.48 6.87 -12.16
N GLN A 83 8.90 5.93 -11.32
CA GLN A 83 9.70 4.79 -11.73
C GLN A 83 8.82 3.55 -11.94
N LYS A 84 8.46 3.32 -13.20
CA LYS A 84 7.71 2.13 -13.69
C LYS A 84 6.38 1.86 -12.97
N GLY A 85 5.78 2.89 -12.38
CA GLY A 85 4.54 2.79 -11.61
C GLY A 85 4.65 1.96 -10.34
N LYS A 86 5.85 1.86 -9.73
CA LYS A 86 6.10 1.12 -8.48
C LYS A 86 6.86 1.91 -7.42
N SER A 87 7.49 3.01 -7.83
CA SER A 87 8.13 3.97 -6.93
C SER A 87 7.94 5.38 -7.48
N VAL A 88 7.91 6.36 -6.58
CA VAL A 88 7.81 7.77 -6.92
C VAL A 88 8.75 8.58 -6.04
N VAL A 89 9.46 9.53 -6.66
CA VAL A 89 10.24 10.55 -5.95
C VAL A 89 9.54 11.88 -6.17
N LEU A 90 9.27 12.61 -5.09
CA LEU A 90 8.73 13.98 -5.15
C LEU A 90 9.77 14.95 -4.61
N ALA A 91 9.95 16.07 -5.29
CA ALA A 91 10.89 17.10 -4.89
C ALA A 91 10.26 18.50 -4.99
N VAL A 92 10.58 19.33 -4.00
CA VAL A 92 10.36 20.78 -4.07
C VAL A 92 11.74 21.43 -4.14
N ILE A 93 12.02 22.14 -5.23
CA ILE A 93 13.35 22.68 -5.49
C ILE A 93 13.64 23.85 -4.53
N GLY A 94 14.75 23.75 -3.81
CA GLY A 94 15.19 24.75 -2.84
C GLY A 94 15.85 25.97 -3.49
N LYS A 95 16.14 27.00 -2.69
CA LYS A 95 16.91 28.18 -3.12
C LYS A 95 18.42 27.96 -3.13
N LYS A 96 18.90 27.06 -2.26
CA LYS A 96 20.32 26.72 -2.15
C LYS A 96 20.68 25.67 -3.20
N PRO A 97 21.93 25.67 -3.70
CA PRO A 97 22.38 24.65 -4.62
C PRO A 97 22.38 23.26 -3.94
N VAL A 98 22.20 22.20 -4.73
CA VAL A 98 22.05 20.83 -4.23
C VAL A 98 23.26 20.33 -3.42
N HIS A 99 24.46 20.83 -3.71
CA HIS A 99 25.68 20.44 -2.99
C HIS A 99 25.73 20.97 -1.55
N ASP A 100 24.88 21.93 -1.18
CA ASP A 100 24.69 22.37 0.22
C ASP A 100 23.85 21.36 1.03
N GLY A 101 23.27 20.36 0.37
CA GLY A 101 22.54 19.27 0.99
C GLY A 101 21.06 19.22 0.64
N LEU A 102 20.44 18.09 1.01
CA LEU A 102 19.04 17.76 0.74
C LEU A 102 18.34 17.36 2.04
N LYS A 103 17.03 17.63 2.12
CA LYS A 103 16.16 17.07 3.16
C LYS A 103 15.36 15.94 2.53
N ILE A 104 15.68 14.70 2.91
CA ILE A 104 15.08 13.51 2.32
C ILE A 104 14.28 12.78 3.39
N VAL A 105 13.05 12.42 3.04
CA VAL A 105 12.23 11.45 3.77
C VAL A 105 11.94 10.30 2.82
N GLY A 106 12.24 9.08 3.26
CA GLY A 106 12.03 7.86 2.48
C GLY A 106 11.10 6.90 3.21
N SER A 107 10.21 6.27 2.45
CA SER A 107 9.38 5.16 2.90
C SER A 107 9.22 4.15 1.76
N HIS A 108 8.84 2.92 2.09
CA HIS A 108 8.52 1.91 1.09
C HIS A 108 6.98 1.78 0.96
N LEU A 109 6.52 1.37 -0.22
CA LEU A 109 5.08 1.31 -0.57
C LEU A 109 4.56 -0.12 -0.72
N ASP A 110 5.46 -1.10 -0.75
CA ASP A 110 5.13 -2.51 -0.79
C ASP A 110 4.71 -3.02 0.60
N THR A 111 3.77 -3.96 0.61
CA THR A 111 3.28 -4.63 1.81
C THR A 111 3.29 -6.14 1.59
N PRO A 112 3.42 -6.93 2.67
CA PRO A 112 3.27 -8.38 2.57
C PRO A 112 1.93 -8.78 1.94
N ARG A 113 1.96 -9.76 1.03
CA ARG A 113 0.81 -10.14 0.19
C ARG A 113 0.98 -11.53 -0.43
N LEU A 114 -0.01 -11.95 -1.21
CA LEU A 114 0.03 -13.15 -2.03
C LEU A 114 0.09 -12.74 -3.49
N ASP A 115 1.14 -13.15 -4.19
CA ASP A 115 1.28 -12.97 -5.64
C ASP A 115 0.87 -14.25 -6.35
N LEU A 116 0.26 -14.14 -7.53
CA LEU A 116 0.01 -15.30 -8.38
C LEU A 116 1.34 -15.88 -8.91
N LYS A 117 1.47 -17.21 -8.91
CA LYS A 117 2.59 -17.89 -9.60
C LYS A 117 2.50 -17.64 -11.12
N GLY A 118 3.60 -17.87 -11.85
CA GLY A 118 3.64 -17.64 -13.30
C GLY A 118 2.59 -18.45 -14.10
N ASN A 119 2.29 -19.67 -13.65
CA ASN A 119 1.17 -20.49 -14.13
C ASN A 119 0.24 -20.76 -12.93
N PRO A 120 -0.69 -19.85 -12.61
CA PRO A 120 -1.40 -19.89 -11.34
C PRO A 120 -2.67 -20.75 -11.41
N VAL A 121 -3.35 -20.79 -12.55
CA VAL A 121 -4.65 -21.45 -12.70
C VAL A 121 -4.46 -22.96 -12.76
N HIS A 122 -5.21 -23.68 -11.94
CA HIS A 122 -5.37 -25.12 -12.07
C HIS A 122 -6.73 -25.56 -11.50
N GLU A 123 -7.14 -26.77 -11.84
CA GLU A 123 -8.39 -27.36 -11.37
C GLU A 123 -8.09 -28.60 -10.52
N SER A 124 -8.81 -28.75 -9.41
CA SER A 124 -8.83 -29.96 -8.60
C SER A 124 -10.25 -30.17 -8.09
N ASP A 125 -10.75 -31.40 -8.14
CA ASP A 125 -12.05 -31.78 -7.56
C ASP A 125 -13.23 -30.93 -8.07
N GLY A 126 -13.16 -30.47 -9.33
CA GLY A 126 -14.17 -29.63 -9.96
C GLY A 126 -14.15 -28.16 -9.53
N VAL A 127 -13.11 -27.71 -8.81
CA VAL A 127 -12.92 -26.33 -8.37
C VAL A 127 -11.65 -25.75 -9.02
N VAL A 128 -11.74 -24.51 -9.48
CA VAL A 128 -10.60 -23.76 -10.04
C VAL A 128 -9.90 -22.98 -8.94
N TYR A 129 -8.58 -23.12 -8.88
CA TYR A 129 -7.72 -22.49 -7.88
C TYR A 129 -6.64 -21.65 -8.55
N PHE A 130 -6.25 -20.58 -7.87
CA PHE A 130 -5.08 -19.78 -8.15
C PHE A 130 -3.94 -20.12 -7.19
N ARG A 131 -2.87 -20.72 -7.72
CA ARG A 131 -1.63 -20.94 -6.97
C ARG A 131 -0.95 -19.60 -6.70
N THR A 132 -0.66 -19.36 -5.43
CA THR A 132 0.04 -18.14 -5.00
C THR A 132 1.44 -18.43 -4.50
N HIS A 133 2.24 -17.38 -4.37
CA HIS A 133 3.49 -17.34 -3.64
C HIS A 133 3.46 -16.11 -2.76
N TYR A 134 3.78 -16.25 -1.48
CA TYR A 134 3.77 -15.11 -0.57
C TYR A 134 4.94 -14.17 -0.83
N TYR A 135 4.68 -12.88 -0.69
CA TYR A 135 5.66 -11.81 -0.72
C TYR A 135 5.82 -11.24 0.69
N GLY A 136 7.06 -11.11 1.15
CA GLY A 136 7.38 -10.63 2.51
C GLY A 136 7.13 -11.68 3.61
N GLY A 137 7.24 -11.24 4.87
CA GLY A 137 7.06 -12.10 6.05
C GLY A 137 5.61 -12.18 6.51
N ILE A 138 4.81 -13.06 5.90
CA ILE A 138 3.42 -13.26 6.31
C ILE A 138 3.26 -14.31 7.42
N LYS A 139 2.26 -14.11 8.29
CA LYS A 139 1.72 -15.16 9.16
C LYS A 139 0.68 -15.97 8.37
N LYS A 140 1.11 -17.02 7.67
CA LYS A 140 0.29 -17.79 6.70
C LYS A 140 -1.11 -18.16 7.22
N TYR A 141 -1.23 -18.57 8.47
CA TYR A 141 -2.52 -18.93 9.08
C TYR A 141 -3.52 -17.78 9.22
N GLN A 142 -3.10 -16.51 9.06
CA GLN A 142 -4.00 -15.34 9.09
C GLN A 142 -4.56 -14.99 7.70
N TRP A 143 -4.17 -15.73 6.66
CA TRP A 143 -4.61 -15.48 5.27
C TRP A 143 -5.69 -16.46 4.80
N THR A 144 -6.10 -17.39 5.66
CA THR A 144 -7.23 -18.30 5.40
C THR A 144 -8.54 -17.68 5.87
N CYS A 145 -9.65 -18.05 5.22
CA CYS A 145 -11.02 -17.67 5.59
C CYS A 145 -11.28 -16.16 5.70
N ILE A 146 -10.53 -15.33 4.97
CA ILE A 146 -10.76 -13.89 4.83
C ILE A 146 -11.08 -13.54 3.37
N PRO A 147 -11.96 -12.54 3.11
CA PRO A 147 -12.21 -12.07 1.76
C PRO A 147 -10.95 -11.38 1.21
N MET A 148 -10.63 -11.66 -0.05
CA MET A 148 -9.47 -11.10 -0.74
C MET A 148 -9.85 -10.51 -2.09
N ALA A 149 -9.13 -9.47 -2.49
CA ALA A 149 -9.22 -8.86 -3.81
C ALA A 149 -8.03 -9.28 -4.69
N LEU A 150 -8.27 -9.44 -6.00
CA LEU A 150 -7.24 -9.63 -7.00
C LEU A 150 -6.92 -8.28 -7.66
N ILE A 151 -5.72 -7.78 -7.41
CA ILE A 151 -5.25 -6.50 -7.94
C ILE A 151 -3.93 -6.73 -8.67
N GLY A 152 -3.84 -6.31 -9.92
CA GLY A 152 -2.63 -6.52 -10.70
C GLY A 152 -2.67 -5.94 -12.11
N VAL A 153 -1.67 -6.31 -12.89
CA VAL A 153 -1.54 -5.91 -14.30
C VAL A 153 -1.13 -7.13 -15.10
N VAL A 154 -1.82 -7.36 -16.22
CA VAL A 154 -1.49 -8.39 -17.21
C VAL A 154 -1.13 -7.69 -18.52
N TYR A 155 -0.15 -8.24 -19.24
CA TYR A 155 0.16 -7.82 -20.61
C TYR A 155 -0.27 -8.93 -21.57
N THR A 156 -1.08 -8.58 -22.56
CA THR A 156 -1.49 -9.52 -23.61
C THR A 156 -0.33 -9.83 -24.55
N ARG A 157 -0.46 -10.85 -25.40
CA ARG A 157 0.52 -11.16 -26.45
C ARG A 157 0.79 -9.97 -27.39
N SER A 158 -0.19 -9.09 -27.60
CA SER A 158 -0.05 -7.89 -28.42
C SER A 158 0.62 -6.72 -27.68
N GLY A 159 1.05 -6.91 -26.43
CA GLY A 159 1.64 -5.87 -25.59
C GLY A 159 0.63 -4.93 -24.92
N LYS A 160 -0.68 -5.20 -25.02
CA LYS A 160 -1.70 -4.37 -24.38
C LYS A 160 -1.64 -4.58 -22.86
N LYS A 161 -1.49 -3.48 -22.11
CA LYS A 161 -1.64 -3.47 -20.65
C LYS A 161 -3.12 -3.60 -20.29
N VAL A 162 -3.44 -4.54 -19.40
CA VAL A 162 -4.76 -4.73 -18.81
C VAL A 162 -4.61 -4.62 -17.29
N GLU A 163 -5.36 -3.71 -16.69
CA GLU A 163 -5.42 -3.56 -15.23
C GLU A 163 -6.52 -4.47 -14.68
N ILE A 164 -6.19 -5.18 -13.61
CA ILE A 164 -7.09 -6.10 -12.92
C ILE A 164 -7.36 -5.51 -11.54
N ASN A 165 -8.65 -5.37 -11.22
CA ASN A 165 -9.14 -4.98 -9.91
C ASN A 165 -10.50 -5.66 -9.70
N VAL A 166 -10.49 -6.75 -8.95
CA VAL A 166 -11.68 -7.57 -8.64
C VAL A 166 -11.73 -7.77 -7.13
N GLY A 167 -12.87 -7.47 -6.51
CA GLY A 167 -13.11 -7.62 -5.07
C GLY A 167 -12.90 -6.34 -4.26
N MET A 168 -12.82 -5.19 -4.93
CA MET A 168 -12.66 -3.88 -4.28
C MET A 168 -13.96 -3.06 -4.28
N LYS A 169 -14.94 -3.41 -5.11
CA LYS A 169 -16.28 -2.82 -5.08
C LYS A 169 -17.24 -3.71 -4.30
N ASP A 170 -18.28 -3.10 -3.74
CA ASP A 170 -19.27 -3.80 -2.93
C ASP A 170 -20.01 -4.92 -3.69
N ASP A 171 -20.11 -4.80 -5.01
CA ASP A 171 -20.77 -5.76 -5.91
C ASP A 171 -19.80 -6.73 -6.61
N ASP A 172 -18.48 -6.58 -6.40
CA ASP A 172 -17.49 -7.49 -6.96
C ASP A 172 -17.51 -8.85 -6.23
N PRO A 173 -17.28 -9.96 -6.94
CA PRO A 173 -16.91 -11.20 -6.27
C PRO A 173 -15.55 -11.03 -5.57
N VAL A 174 -15.36 -11.77 -4.49
CA VAL A 174 -14.11 -11.84 -3.73
C VAL A 174 -13.55 -13.26 -3.75
N PHE A 175 -12.26 -13.38 -3.47
CA PHE A 175 -11.56 -14.66 -3.39
C PHE A 175 -11.36 -15.08 -1.94
N TYR A 176 -11.21 -16.38 -1.72
CA TYR A 176 -10.90 -16.94 -0.40
C TYR A 176 -9.76 -17.95 -0.47
N ILE A 177 -9.06 -18.17 0.63
CA ILE A 177 -8.26 -19.38 0.85
C ILE A 177 -8.99 -20.20 1.89
N SER A 178 -9.33 -21.44 1.56
CA SER A 178 -10.00 -22.35 2.49
C SER A 178 -9.08 -22.79 3.63
N ASP A 179 -9.66 -23.03 4.80
CA ASP A 179 -9.04 -23.78 5.89
C ASP A 179 -9.86 -25.04 6.22
N LEU A 180 -9.22 -25.99 6.89
CA LEU A 180 -9.88 -27.20 7.35
C LEU A 180 -10.81 -26.89 8.52
N LEU A 181 -12.06 -27.33 8.41
CA LEU A 181 -13.04 -27.18 9.48
C LEU A 181 -12.59 -27.93 10.75
N ILE A 182 -13.01 -27.41 11.91
CA ILE A 182 -12.51 -27.88 13.22
C ILE A 182 -12.69 -29.39 13.46
N HIS A 183 -13.78 -29.98 12.96
CA HIS A 183 -14.09 -31.40 13.13
C HIS A 183 -13.10 -32.33 12.41
N MET A 184 -12.30 -31.83 11.47
CA MET A 184 -11.28 -32.57 10.72
C MET A 184 -9.86 -32.05 10.97
N ALA A 185 -9.70 -31.02 11.80
CA ALA A 185 -8.43 -30.31 12.00
C ALA A 185 -7.52 -30.89 13.09
N GLN A 186 -7.81 -32.09 13.63
CA GLN A 186 -7.09 -32.67 14.79
C GLN A 186 -5.57 -32.72 14.60
N ASP A 187 -5.09 -33.12 13.42
CA ASP A 187 -3.65 -33.17 13.12
C ASP A 187 -3.08 -31.81 12.76
N GLN A 188 -3.86 -30.92 12.16
CA GLN A 188 -3.45 -29.55 11.88
C GLN A 188 -3.21 -28.77 13.17
N MET A 189 -4.08 -28.93 14.17
CA MET A 189 -4.00 -28.26 15.47
C MET A 189 -2.77 -28.66 16.32
N LYS A 190 -2.18 -29.84 16.05
CA LYS A 190 -0.93 -30.27 16.71
C LYS A 190 0.31 -29.57 16.15
N LYS A 191 0.21 -28.96 14.96
CA LYS A 191 1.34 -28.29 14.29
C LYS A 191 1.59 -26.92 14.92
N THR A 192 2.84 -26.48 14.85
CA THR A 192 3.16 -25.09 15.16
C THR A 192 2.44 -24.14 14.20
N LEU A 193 2.20 -22.89 14.61
CA LEU A 193 1.55 -21.88 13.75
C LEU A 193 2.26 -21.70 12.38
N ALA A 194 3.58 -21.89 12.34
CA ALA A 194 4.35 -21.81 11.10
C ALA A 194 4.11 -22.98 10.13
N GLN A 195 3.63 -24.11 10.64
CA GLN A 195 3.45 -25.37 9.92
C GLN A 195 1.98 -25.76 9.73
N GLY A 196 1.05 -25.17 10.51
CA GLY A 196 -0.40 -25.43 10.42
C GLY A 196 -0.96 -25.13 9.03
N ILE A 197 -0.48 -24.05 8.41
CA ILE A 197 -0.74 -23.68 7.01
C ILE A 197 0.60 -23.51 6.28
N THR A 198 0.79 -24.27 5.21
CA THR A 198 1.96 -24.18 4.33
C THR A 198 1.76 -23.14 3.23
N GLY A 199 2.84 -22.68 2.59
CA GLY A 199 2.72 -21.73 1.48
C GLY A 199 1.98 -22.32 0.28
N GLU A 200 2.18 -23.60 0.00
CA GLU A 200 1.48 -24.31 -1.08
C GLU A 200 -0.02 -24.50 -0.83
N GLN A 201 -0.48 -24.39 0.43
CA GLN A 201 -1.90 -24.40 0.77
C GLN A 201 -2.58 -23.03 0.58
N LEU A 202 -1.82 -21.95 0.35
CA LEU A 202 -2.37 -20.61 0.10
C LEU A 202 -2.81 -20.51 -1.36
N GLN A 203 -3.85 -21.27 -1.70
CA GLN A 203 -4.44 -21.27 -3.04
C GLN A 203 -5.79 -20.59 -2.97
N ALA A 204 -5.94 -19.52 -3.74
CA ALA A 204 -7.18 -18.76 -3.75
C ALA A 204 -8.22 -19.46 -4.64
N ILE A 205 -9.45 -19.54 -4.15
CA ILE A 205 -10.66 -19.95 -4.89
C ILE A 205 -11.53 -18.73 -5.16
#